data_AF-A0A7X0GEH5-F1
#
_entry.id   AF-A0A7X0GEH5-F1
#
_cell.length_a   1.000
_cell.length_b   1.000
_cell.length_c   1.000
_cell.angle_alpha   90.00
_cell.angle_beta   90.00
_cell.angle_gamma   90.00
#
_symmetry.space_group_name_H-M   'P 1'
#
loop_
_entity.id
_entity.type
_entity.pdbx_description
1 polymer ?
#
loop_
_entity_poly.entity_id
_entity_poly.type
_entity_poly.pdbx_seq_one_letter_code
_entity_poly.pdbx_strand_id
1 'polypeptide(L)'
;MSYAGDLSPHDAWAKLEQGAILVDVRTEGEWAHIGIPDTKATENDPLFIQWNFAGGIPNSRFIDELKQQAPEENGTELVFLCRSGQRSIAAAIAATQAGYTSYNVLEGFEGEPDRYGERTVNGWKNRGLPTNLGNI
;
A
#
# COMPACT_ATOMS: atom_id res chain seq x y z
N MET A 1 -11.08 1.21 16.99
CA MET A 1 -9.61 1.24 16.89
C MET A 1 -9.23 1.93 15.60
N SER A 2 -8.14 2.72 15.57
CA SER A 2 -7.73 3.45 14.37
C SER A 2 -7.15 2.50 13.32
N TYR A 3 -6.12 1.72 13.63
CA TYR A 3 -5.57 0.58 12.86
C TYR A 3 -4.42 0.00 13.70
N ALA A 4 -3.75 -1.08 13.26
CA ALA A 4 -2.77 -1.81 14.09
C ALA A 4 -1.44 -1.06 14.30
N GLY A 5 -1.02 -0.22 13.36
CA GLY A 5 0.14 0.64 13.52
C GLY A 5 0.77 1.12 12.22
N ASP A 6 1.76 1.99 12.36
CA ASP A 6 2.61 2.47 11.28
C ASP A 6 3.88 1.62 11.18
N LEU A 7 4.32 1.36 9.95
CA LEU A 7 5.52 0.58 9.64
C LEU A 7 6.46 1.40 8.76
N SER A 8 7.77 1.32 9.01
CA SER A 8 8.73 1.76 8.01
C SER A 8 8.62 0.88 6.76
N PRO A 9 9.11 1.31 5.58
CA PRO A 9 9.11 0.45 4.39
C PRO A 9 9.80 -0.91 4.62
N HIS A 10 10.87 -0.97 5.41
CA HIS A 10 11.56 -2.22 5.72
C HIS A 10 10.76 -3.12 6.67
N ASP A 11 10.10 -2.55 7.68
CA ASP A 11 9.23 -3.33 8.57
C ASP A 11 8.00 -3.85 7.83
N ALA A 12 7.48 -3.06 6.88
CA ALA A 12 6.43 -3.49 5.97
C ALA A 12 6.88 -4.69 5.13
N TRP A 13 8.07 -4.63 4.52
CA TRP A 13 8.64 -5.76 3.77
C TRP A 13 8.81 -7.00 4.65
N ALA A 14 9.35 -6.84 5.87
CA ALA A 14 9.52 -7.95 6.81
C ALA A 14 8.19 -8.61 7.21
N LYS A 15 7.07 -7.86 7.23
CA LYS A 15 5.73 -8.44 7.39
C LYS A 15 5.25 -9.20 6.17
N LEU A 16 5.54 -8.71 4.95
CA LEU A 16 5.19 -9.44 3.73
C LEU A 16 5.91 -10.79 3.65
N GLU A 17 7.17 -10.83 4.09
CA GLU A 17 7.93 -12.09 4.24
C GLU A 17 7.34 -13.06 5.28
N GLN A 18 6.46 -12.58 6.17
CA GLN A 18 5.73 -13.37 7.16
C GLN A 18 4.29 -13.69 6.74
N GLY A 19 3.94 -13.46 5.46
CA GLY A 19 2.62 -13.78 4.92
C GLY A 19 1.59 -12.65 4.99
N ALA A 20 1.98 -11.42 5.37
CA ALA A 20 1.11 -10.26 5.21
C ALA A 20 0.89 -9.94 3.73
N ILE A 21 -0.23 -9.30 3.42
CA ILE A 21 -0.59 -8.90 2.04
C ILE A 21 -0.44 -7.39 1.90
N LEU A 22 0.28 -6.97 0.86
CA LEU A 22 0.39 -5.57 0.49
C LEU A 22 -0.86 -5.14 -0.27
N VAL A 23 -1.45 -4.01 0.12
CA VAL A 23 -2.54 -3.37 -0.61
C VAL A 23 -2.06 -2.01 -1.12
N ASP A 24 -1.78 -1.92 -2.41
CA ASP A 24 -1.40 -0.68 -3.06
C ASP A 24 -2.65 0.12 -3.41
N VAL A 25 -2.84 1.23 -2.70
CA VAL A 25 -4.03 2.08 -2.82
C VAL A 25 -3.83 3.34 -3.65
N ARG A 26 -2.71 3.39 -4.38
CA ARG A 26 -2.46 4.45 -5.37
C ARG A 26 -3.42 4.31 -6.55
N THR A 27 -3.39 5.30 -7.43
CA THR A 27 -4.18 5.26 -8.67
C THR A 27 -3.53 4.37 -9.73
N GLU A 28 -4.32 3.90 -10.70
CA GLU A 28 -3.81 3.21 -11.90
C GLU A 28 -2.76 4.04 -12.65
N GLY A 29 -2.96 5.35 -12.73
CA GLY A 29 -1.98 6.25 -13.33
C GLY A 29 -0.65 6.24 -12.58
N GLU A 30 -0.68 6.18 -11.25
CA GLU A 30 0.54 6.03 -10.45
C GLU A 30 1.20 4.67 -10.70
N TRP A 31 0.46 3.56 -10.75
CA TRP A 31 1.02 2.24 -11.03
C TRP A 31 1.70 2.19 -12.40
N ALA A 32 1.03 2.66 -13.45
CA ALA A 32 1.52 2.60 -14.83
C ALA A 32 2.74 3.50 -15.07
N HIS A 33 2.79 4.70 -14.49
CA HIS A 33 3.84 5.68 -14.80
C HIS A 33 4.99 5.71 -13.79
N ILE A 34 4.75 5.28 -12.55
CA ILE A 34 5.74 5.34 -11.46
C ILE A 34 6.34 3.96 -11.19
N GLY A 35 5.58 2.90 -11.46
CA GLY A 35 5.87 1.51 -11.12
C GLY A 35 5.11 1.04 -9.88
N ILE A 36 5.27 -0.25 -9.57
CA ILE A 36 4.59 -0.96 -8.49
C ILE A 36 5.62 -1.65 -7.57
N PRO A 37 5.26 -1.90 -6.29
CA PRO A 37 6.03 -2.78 -5.43
C PRO A 37 6.11 -4.19 -6.05
N ASP A 38 7.29 -4.79 -6.07
CA ASP A 38 7.48 -6.16 -6.55
C ASP A 38 7.55 -7.11 -5.35
N THR A 39 6.48 -7.86 -5.09
CA THR A 39 6.40 -8.77 -3.94
C THR A 39 6.64 -10.23 -4.31
N LYS A 40 7.21 -10.52 -5.50
CA LYS A 40 7.47 -11.91 -5.97
C LYS A 40 8.34 -12.76 -5.04
N ALA A 41 9.14 -12.11 -4.21
CA ALA A 41 9.98 -12.78 -3.21
C ALA A 41 9.24 -13.09 -1.89
N THR A 42 7.96 -12.71 -1.77
CA THR A 42 7.11 -12.90 -0.59
C THR A 42 6.02 -13.94 -0.88
N GLU A 43 5.21 -14.27 0.13
CA GLU A 43 4.20 -15.34 -0.01
C GLU A 43 3.00 -14.93 -0.86
N ASN A 44 2.69 -13.63 -0.94
CA ASN A 44 1.47 -13.13 -1.56
C ASN A 44 1.75 -12.07 -2.64
N ASP A 45 0.94 -12.13 -3.70
CA ASP A 45 0.85 -11.04 -4.68
C ASP A 45 0.19 -9.80 -4.04
N PRO A 46 0.56 -8.58 -4.49
CA PRO A 46 -0.02 -7.36 -3.95
C PRO A 46 -1.43 -7.17 -4.53
N LEU A 47 -2.33 -6.62 -3.71
CA LEU A 47 -3.66 -6.20 -4.14
C LEU A 47 -3.63 -4.76 -4.64
N PHE A 48 -4.20 -4.52 -5.81
CA PHE A 48 -4.28 -3.19 -6.42
C PHE A 48 -5.70 -2.66 -6.34
N ILE A 49 -5.94 -1.76 -5.37
CA ILE A 49 -7.28 -1.26 -5.05
C ILE A 49 -7.20 0.24 -4.79
N GLN A 50 -7.63 1.05 -5.77
CA GLN A 50 -7.51 2.50 -5.69
C GLN A 50 -8.33 3.06 -4.50
N TRP A 51 -7.70 3.79 -3.58
CA TRP A 51 -8.44 4.50 -2.51
C TRP A 51 -9.22 5.70 -3.08
N ASN A 52 -8.57 6.43 -3.98
CA ASN A 52 -9.20 7.46 -4.81
C ASN A 52 -8.89 7.14 -6.27
N PHE A 53 -9.83 7.41 -7.16
CA PHE A 53 -9.58 7.43 -8.59
C PHE A 53 -8.85 8.72 -9.01
N ALA A 54 -8.52 8.81 -10.30
CA ALA A 54 -7.96 10.02 -10.90
C ALA A 54 -8.81 11.27 -10.57
N GLY A 55 -8.14 12.40 -10.34
CA GLY A 55 -8.80 13.64 -9.91
C GLY A 55 -9.20 13.67 -8.43
N GLY A 56 -8.86 12.65 -7.65
CA GLY A 56 -9.13 12.61 -6.20
C GLY A 56 -10.55 12.18 -5.84
N ILE A 57 -11.28 11.57 -6.79
CA ILE A 57 -12.63 11.06 -6.57
C ILE A 57 -12.56 9.83 -5.65
N PRO A 58 -13.22 9.82 -4.48
CA PRO A 58 -13.18 8.66 -3.59
C PRO A 58 -13.76 7.40 -4.22
N ASN A 59 -13.12 6.25 -3.98
CA ASN A 59 -13.67 4.96 -4.37
C ASN A 59 -14.68 4.48 -3.31
N SER A 60 -15.97 4.66 -3.59
CA SER A 60 -17.05 4.20 -2.69
C SER A 60 -17.15 2.69 -2.56
N ARG A 61 -16.49 1.93 -3.44
CA ARG A 61 -16.49 0.46 -3.45
C ARG A 61 -15.23 -0.16 -2.86
N PHE A 62 -14.32 0.65 -2.32
CA PHE A 62 -13.01 0.19 -1.80
C PHE A 62 -13.11 -1.04 -0.88
N ILE A 63 -14.03 -1.02 0.10
CA ILE A 63 -14.19 -2.15 1.04
C ILE A 63 -14.80 -3.38 0.37
N ASP A 64 -15.70 -3.20 -0.60
CA ASP A 64 -16.29 -4.32 -1.35
C ASP A 64 -15.23 -4.98 -2.22
N GLU A 65 -14.38 -4.20 -2.88
CA GLU A 65 -13.25 -4.67 -3.68
C GLU A 65 -12.21 -5.38 -2.79
N LEU A 66 -11.92 -4.81 -1.62
CA LEU A 66 -11.01 -5.42 -0.65
C LEU A 66 -11.53 -6.79 -0.19
N LYS A 67 -12.82 -6.90 0.15
CA LYS A 67 -13.43 -8.18 0.57
C LYS A 67 -13.46 -9.23 -0.54
N GLN A 68 -13.50 -8.82 -1.80
CA GLN A 68 -13.49 -9.75 -2.94
C GLN A 68 -12.09 -10.31 -3.22
N GLN A 69 -11.04 -9.58 -2.87
CA GLN A 69 -9.66 -9.94 -3.19
C GLN A 69 -8.86 -10.45 -1.99
N ALA A 70 -9.09 -9.88 -0.81
CA ALA A 70 -8.39 -10.29 0.41
C ALA A 70 -8.94 -11.65 0.91
N PRO A 71 -8.08 -12.56 1.37
CA PRO A 71 -8.52 -13.82 1.96
C PRO A 71 -9.46 -13.59 3.13
N GLU A 72 -10.48 -14.45 3.25
CA GLU A 72 -11.36 -14.50 4.42
C GLU A 72 -10.68 -15.13 5.66
N GLU A 73 -9.43 -15.57 5.51
CA GLU A 73 -8.71 -16.29 6.55
C GLU A 73 -8.44 -15.39 7.76
N ASN A 74 -8.93 -15.83 8.93
CA ASN A 74 -8.72 -15.14 10.18
C ASN A 74 -7.22 -15.11 10.51
N GLY A 75 -6.56 -13.99 10.27
CA GLY A 75 -5.18 -13.75 10.70
C GLY A 75 -4.30 -13.03 9.69
N THR A 76 -4.68 -13.00 8.41
CA THR A 76 -3.87 -12.33 7.38
C THR A 76 -3.82 -10.82 7.63
N GLU A 77 -2.62 -10.31 7.88
CA GLU A 77 -2.39 -8.89 8.08
C GLU A 77 -2.33 -8.15 6.74
N LEU A 78 -2.91 -6.96 6.68
CA LEU A 78 -2.90 -6.11 5.50
C LEU A 78 -1.98 -4.91 5.71
N VAL A 79 -1.14 -4.63 4.71
CA VAL A 79 -0.17 -3.54 4.74
C VAL A 79 -0.51 -2.55 3.63
N PHE A 80 -0.96 -1.36 4.00
CA PHE A 80 -1.49 -0.37 3.05
C PHE A 80 -0.40 0.59 2.58
N LEU A 81 -0.22 0.66 1.26
CA LEU A 81 0.78 1.50 0.60
C LEU A 81 0.10 2.57 -0.24
N CYS A 82 0.48 3.83 -0.06
CA CYS A 82 0.17 4.90 -1.01
C CYS A 82 1.46 5.56 -1.51
N ARG A 83 1.37 6.71 -2.18
CA ARG A 83 2.56 7.40 -2.72
C ARG A 83 3.52 7.92 -1.64
N SER A 84 2.99 8.44 -0.53
CA SER A 84 3.79 9.13 0.51
C SER A 84 3.33 8.86 1.96
N GLY A 85 2.59 7.76 2.19
CA GLY A 85 2.13 7.34 3.52
C GLY A 85 0.90 8.04 4.11
N GLN A 86 0.25 8.96 3.38
CA GLN A 86 -0.89 9.75 3.89
C GLN A 86 -2.26 9.11 3.58
N ARG A 87 -2.55 8.82 2.31
CA ARG A 87 -3.85 8.23 1.88
C ARG A 87 -4.07 6.83 2.45
N SER A 88 -2.98 6.08 2.62
CA SER A 88 -2.97 4.71 3.16
C SER A 88 -3.45 4.64 4.60
N ILE A 89 -3.34 5.71 5.39
CA ILE A 89 -3.90 5.79 6.75
C ILE A 89 -5.42 5.60 6.71
N ALA A 90 -6.12 6.34 5.83
CA ALA A 90 -7.57 6.27 5.72
C ALA A 90 -8.04 4.89 5.22
N ALA A 91 -7.30 4.30 4.28
CA ALA A 91 -7.54 2.94 3.80
C ALA A 91 -7.37 1.90 4.92
N ALA A 92 -6.29 1.99 5.71
CA ALA A 92 -6.04 1.09 6.84
C ALA A 92 -7.12 1.23 7.94
N ILE A 93 -7.60 2.44 8.20
CA ILE A 93 -8.72 2.67 9.13
C ILE A 93 -9.99 1.98 8.61
N ALA A 94 -10.33 2.16 7.34
CA ALA A 94 -11.52 1.57 6.74
C ALA A 94 -11.46 0.03 6.76
N ALA A 95 -10.30 -0.55 6.43
CA ALA A 95 -10.09 -1.99 6.51
C ALA A 95 -10.17 -2.52 7.95
N THR A 96 -9.63 -1.78 8.93
CA THR A 96 -9.77 -2.11 10.36
C THR A 96 -11.23 -2.12 10.79
N GLN A 97 -12.03 -1.15 10.34
CA GLN A 97 -13.47 -1.10 10.61
C GLN A 97 -14.24 -2.26 9.95
N ALA A 98 -13.70 -2.79 8.84
CA ALA A 98 -14.23 -3.99 8.18
C ALA A 98 -13.77 -5.32 8.82
N GLY A 99 -12.90 -5.27 9.84
CA GLY A 99 -12.45 -6.43 10.61
C GLY A 99 -11.03 -6.92 10.33
N TYR A 100 -10.29 -6.25 9.44
CA TYR A 100 -8.92 -6.65 9.09
C TYR A 100 -7.87 -6.07 10.04
N THR A 101 -6.84 -6.85 10.36
CA THR A 101 -5.63 -6.29 11.00
C THR A 101 -4.84 -5.53 9.97
N SER A 102 -4.77 -4.20 10.12
CA SER A 102 -4.28 -3.30 9.06
C SER A 102 -3.15 -2.41 9.54
N TYR A 103 -2.11 -2.24 8.71
CA TYR A 103 -0.97 -1.36 8.97
C TYR A 103 -0.82 -0.33 7.85
N ASN A 104 -0.23 0.82 8.18
CA ASN A 104 0.12 1.85 7.21
C ASN A 104 1.63 1.84 6.94
N VAL A 105 2.03 1.94 5.66
CA VAL A 105 3.44 2.11 5.30
C VAL A 105 3.81 3.60 5.34
N LEU A 106 4.65 3.96 6.30
CA LEU A 106 5.29 5.27 6.37
C LEU A 106 6.10 5.55 5.12
N GLU A 107 6.22 6.82 4.76
CA GLU A 107 6.91 7.29 3.54
C GLU A 107 6.25 6.84 2.22
N GLY A 108 5.39 5.81 2.22
CA GLY A 108 4.77 5.30 1.01
C GLY A 108 5.77 4.79 -0.03
N PHE A 109 5.34 4.77 -1.29
CA PHE A 109 6.13 4.22 -2.38
C PHE A 109 7.29 5.12 -2.84
N GLU A 110 7.02 6.42 -3.00
CA GLU A 110 8.01 7.39 -3.51
C GLU A 110 8.54 8.34 -2.43
N GLY A 111 7.96 8.37 -1.24
CA GLY A 111 8.41 9.31 -0.22
C GLY A 111 7.89 10.72 -0.41
N GLU A 112 8.40 11.65 0.37
CA GLU A 112 8.16 13.09 0.22
C GLU A 112 9.06 13.68 -0.88
N PRO A 113 8.61 14.75 -1.57
CA PRO A 113 9.48 15.48 -2.49
C PRO A 113 10.58 16.23 -1.71
N ASP A 114 11.75 16.33 -2.32
CA ASP A 114 12.84 17.18 -1.85
C ASP A 114 12.55 18.68 -2.12
N ARG A 115 13.54 19.53 -1.80
CA ARG A 115 13.44 20.99 -2.02
C ARG A 115 13.29 21.40 -3.49
N TYR A 116 13.55 20.50 -4.44
CA TYR A 116 13.43 20.72 -5.88
C TYR A 116 12.15 20.09 -6.45
N GLY A 117 11.36 19.39 -5.63
CA GLY A 117 10.15 18.70 -6.04
C GLY A 117 10.38 17.25 -6.48
N GLU A 118 11.61 16.75 -6.39
CA GLU A 118 11.97 15.39 -6.81
C GLU A 118 11.76 14.39 -5.67
N ARG A 119 11.27 13.19 -5.97
CA ARG A 119 10.99 12.16 -4.96
C ARG A 119 12.13 11.16 -4.82
N THR A 120 13.24 11.65 -4.25
CA THR A 120 14.52 10.92 -4.15
C THR A 120 15.01 10.72 -2.71
N VAL A 121 14.22 11.18 -1.73
CA VAL A 121 14.66 11.26 -0.31
C VAL A 121 14.40 9.98 0.47
N ASN A 122 13.17 9.46 0.40
CA ASN A 122 12.69 8.36 1.23
C ASN A 122 11.58 7.57 0.50
N GLY A 123 10.90 6.64 1.17
CA GLY A 123 9.88 5.79 0.56
C GLY A 123 10.45 4.52 -0.08
N TRP A 124 9.57 3.55 -0.29
CA TRP A 124 9.87 2.19 -0.74
C TRP A 124 10.97 2.11 -1.81
N LYS A 125 10.83 2.90 -2.90
CA LYS A 125 11.82 2.97 -3.99
C LYS A 125 13.20 3.42 -3.50
N ASN A 126 13.26 4.53 -2.78
CA ASN A 126 14.52 5.13 -2.34
C ASN A 126 15.14 4.36 -1.16
N ARG A 127 14.37 3.50 -0.50
CA ARG A 127 14.86 2.51 0.47
C ARG A 127 15.45 1.25 -0.19
N GLY A 128 15.40 1.14 -1.51
CA GLY A 128 15.98 0.02 -2.26
C GLY A 128 15.15 -1.26 -2.20
N LEU A 129 13.88 -1.17 -1.79
CA LEU A 129 12.98 -2.32 -1.80
C LEU A 129 12.57 -2.67 -3.24
N PRO A 130 12.23 -3.94 -3.51
CA PRO A 130 11.95 -4.39 -4.87
C PRO A 130 10.76 -3.64 -5.49
N THR A 131 10.95 -3.22 -6.75
CA THR A 131 9.93 -2.56 -7.56
C THR A 131 10.03 -3.00 -9.02
N ASN A 132 8.94 -2.89 -9.77
CA ASN A 132 8.96 -3.13 -11.21
C ASN A 132 8.12 -2.09 -11.97
N LEU A 133 8.33 -2.02 -13.28
CA LEU A 133 7.61 -1.13 -14.18
C LEU A 133 6.24 -1.74 -14.53
N GLY A 134 5.29 -1.65 -13.60
CA GLY A 134 3.85 -1.50 -13.86
C GLY A 134 3.12 -2.54 -14.73
N ASN A 135 3.72 -3.69 -15.04
CA ASN A 135 2.99 -4.80 -15.66
C ASN A 135 2.23 -5.54 -14.56
N ILE A 136 1.04 -5.02 -14.24
CA ILE A 136 0.06 -5.66 -13.36
C ILE A 136 -0.57 -6.85 -14.09
#